data_AF-A0A443S3I1-F1
#
_entry.id   AF-A0A443S3I1-F1
#
_cell.length_a   1.000
_cell.length_b   1.000
_cell.length_c   1.000
_cell.angle_alpha   90.00
_cell.angle_beta   90.00
_cell.angle_gamma   90.00
#
_symmetry.space_group_name_H-M   'P 1'
#
loop_
_entity.id
_entity.type
_entity.pdbx_description
1 polymer ?
#
loop_
_entity_poly.entity_id
_entity_poly.type
_entity_poly.pdbx_seq_one_letter_code
_entity_poly.pdbx_strand_id
1 'polypeptide(L)'
;MRLKFSSIVTVADIKLKEYNVKFSNVTFQVNGKDVEHPEMYSLLADYLSEPFTVKRSNNDEIELYLNRNHTLLSTNVQRGFVTLFDVNFAQLKLNESDYETTEECIYGVCKTKYRVYSNKES
;
A
#
# COMPACT_ATOMS: atom_id res chain seq x y z
N MET A 1 2.10 7.66 21.66
CA MET A 1 0.79 7.78 20.97
C MET A 1 0.68 6.60 20.01
N ARG A 2 -0.40 5.81 20.08
CA ARG A 2 -0.66 4.71 19.13
C ARG A 2 -1.81 5.10 18.22
N LEU A 3 -1.58 5.14 16.92
CA LEU A 3 -2.61 5.38 15.90
C LEU A 3 -2.85 4.07 15.16
N LYS A 4 -4.11 3.68 15.00
CA LYS A 4 -4.53 2.57 14.15
C LYS A 4 -5.45 3.12 13.07
N PHE A 5 -5.17 2.75 11.83
CA PHE A 5 -6.00 2.98 10.66
C PHE A 5 -6.60 1.63 10.26
N SER A 6 -7.87 1.60 9.90
CA SER A 6 -8.54 0.39 9.40
C SER A 6 -9.40 0.75 8.18
N SER A 7 -9.42 -0.12 7.18
CA SER A 7 -10.17 0.08 5.95
C SER A 7 -10.38 -1.24 5.22
N ILE A 8 -11.45 -1.31 4.42
CA ILE A 8 -11.62 -2.33 3.38
C ILE A 8 -10.97 -1.78 2.11
N VAL A 9 -10.01 -2.51 1.54
CA VAL A 9 -9.31 -2.08 0.33
C VAL A 9 -9.80 -2.87 -0.88
N THR A 10 -10.19 -2.15 -1.93
CA THR A 10 -10.53 -2.73 -3.23
C THR A 10 -9.43 -2.40 -4.22
N VAL A 11 -8.92 -3.44 -4.90
CA VAL A 11 -8.01 -3.32 -6.04
C VAL A 11 -8.74 -3.83 -7.28
N ALA A 12 -8.84 -3.00 -8.31
CA ALA A 12 -9.64 -3.26 -9.51
C ALA A 12 -8.89 -2.86 -10.79
N ASP A 13 -9.45 -3.25 -11.93
CA ASP A 13 -8.95 -2.93 -13.28
C ASP A 13 -7.46 -3.27 -13.49
N ILE A 14 -7.04 -4.43 -12.98
CA ILE A 14 -5.65 -4.86 -12.98
C ILE A 14 -5.18 -5.15 -14.41
N LYS A 15 -4.26 -4.32 -14.90
CA LYS A 15 -3.47 -4.49 -16.13
C LYS A 15 -2.01 -4.72 -15.74
N LEU A 16 -1.17 -5.11 -16.72
CA LEU A 16 0.22 -5.52 -16.51
C LEU A 16 1.05 -4.56 -15.63
N LYS A 17 0.81 -3.24 -15.69
CA LYS A 17 1.54 -2.21 -14.94
C LYS A 17 0.62 -1.12 -14.38
N GLU A 18 -0.69 -1.37 -14.32
CA GLU A 18 -1.66 -0.35 -13.93
C GLU A 18 -2.82 -1.00 -13.19
N TYR A 19 -3.23 -0.43 -12.07
CA TYR A 19 -4.43 -0.86 -11.35
C TYR A 19 -5.02 0.29 -10.54
N ASN A 20 -6.31 0.18 -10.21
CA ASN A 20 -7.03 1.16 -9.41
C ASN A 20 -7.17 0.67 -7.96
N VAL A 21 -6.97 1.55 -7.00
CA VAL A 21 -7.09 1.27 -5.57
C VAL A 21 -8.12 2.20 -4.95
N LYS A 22 -8.96 1.65 -4.06
CA LYS A 22 -9.89 2.43 -3.23
C LYS A 22 -9.92 1.90 -1.81
N PHE A 23 -9.68 2.77 -0.85
CA PHE A 23 -9.96 2.51 0.56
C PHE A 23 -11.42 2.84 0.84
N SER A 24 -12.15 1.91 1.48
CA SER A 24 -13.53 2.09 1.90
C SER A 24 -13.65 1.85 3.40
N ASN A 25 -14.68 2.44 4.03
CA ASN A 25 -14.91 2.32 5.48
C ASN A 25 -13.67 2.68 6.31
N VAL A 26 -13.03 3.81 5.99
CA VAL A 26 -11.83 4.28 6.68
C VAL A 26 -12.19 4.70 8.11
N THR A 27 -11.57 4.05 9.10
CA THR A 27 -11.72 4.37 10.52
C THR A 27 -10.36 4.55 11.20
N PHE A 28 -10.36 5.35 12.28
CA PHE A 28 -9.17 5.63 13.08
C PHE A 28 -9.40 5.32 14.54
N GLN A 29 -8.38 4.78 15.20
CA GLN A 29 -8.32 4.63 16.65
C GLN A 29 -7.06 5.28 17.20
N VAL A 30 -7.19 6.08 18.25
CA VAL A 30 -6.06 6.67 18.99
C VAL A 30 -6.02 6.07 20.38
N ASN A 31 -4.89 5.43 20.72
CA ASN A 31 -4.70 4.69 21.96
C ASN A 31 -5.83 3.67 22.23
N GLY A 32 -6.31 3.01 21.16
CA GLY A 32 -7.34 1.97 21.22
C GLY A 32 -8.77 2.47 21.34
N LYS A 33 -9.00 3.78 21.31
CA LYS A 33 -10.35 4.38 21.31
C LYS A 33 -10.70 4.83 19.90
N ASP A 34 -11.93 4.54 19.47
CA ASP A 34 -12.47 5.05 18.22
C ASP A 34 -12.45 6.58 18.22
N VAL A 35 -12.01 7.13 17.10
CA VAL A 35 -11.92 8.56 16.89
C VAL A 35 -13.25 9.00 16.29
N GLU A 36 -14.14 9.54 17.12
CA GLU A 36 -15.35 10.20 16.66
C GLU A 36 -14.98 11.56 16.04
N HIS A 37 -14.65 11.52 14.75
CA HIS A 37 -14.47 12.63 13.81
C HIS A 37 -13.97 13.99 14.36
N PRO A 38 -12.75 14.10 14.93
CA PRO A 38 -12.03 15.36 14.92
C PRO A 38 -11.80 15.75 13.45
N GLU A 39 -12.01 17.02 13.11
CA GLU A 39 -12.00 17.56 11.74
C GLU A 39 -10.79 17.07 10.90
N MET A 40 -9.61 16.97 11.53
CA MET A 40 -8.39 16.45 10.91
C MET A 40 -8.50 14.99 10.43
N TYR A 41 -9.08 14.09 11.24
CA TYR A 41 -9.23 12.68 10.86
C TYR A 41 -10.37 12.47 9.87
N SER A 42 -11.39 13.33 9.92
CA SER A 42 -12.44 13.35 8.89
C SER A 42 -11.86 13.72 7.53
N LEU A 43 -11.01 14.75 7.47
CA LEU A 43 -10.34 15.15 6.24
C LEU A 43 -9.37 14.07 5.73
N LEU A 44 -8.60 13.46 6.63
CA LEU A 44 -7.72 12.36 6.28
C LEU A 44 -8.50 11.14 5.76
N ALA A 45 -9.62 10.80 6.38
CA ALA A 45 -10.51 9.73 5.91
C ALA A 45 -11.05 10.02 4.51
N ASP A 46 -11.43 11.26 4.24
CA ASP A 46 -11.93 11.70 2.94
C ASP A 46 -10.85 11.57 1.85
N TYR A 47 -9.62 12.05 2.11
CA TYR A 47 -8.52 11.86 1.17
C TYR A 47 -8.21 10.39 0.92
N LEU A 48 -8.14 9.56 1.96
CA LEU A 48 -7.84 8.14 1.80
C LEU A 48 -8.95 7.40 1.06
N SER A 49 -10.21 7.81 1.21
CA SER A 49 -11.36 7.14 0.60
C SER A 49 -11.49 7.42 -0.90
N GLU A 50 -10.77 8.41 -1.41
CA GLU A 50 -10.74 8.66 -2.85
C GLU A 50 -10.01 7.56 -3.60
N PRO A 51 -10.57 7.09 -4.73
CA PRO A 51 -9.86 6.16 -5.58
C PRO A 51 -8.63 6.84 -6.19
N PHE A 52 -7.60 6.05 -6.42
CA PHE A 52 -6.38 6.48 -7.11
C PHE A 52 -5.86 5.37 -8.02
N THR A 53 -5.14 5.77 -9.06
CA THR A 53 -4.51 4.82 -10.00
C THR A 53 -3.05 4.67 -9.65
N VAL A 54 -2.59 3.42 -9.63
CA VAL A 54 -1.18 3.07 -9.51
C VAL A 54 -0.68 2.70 -10.88
N LYS A 55 0.46 3.27 -11.29
CA LYS A 55 1.18 2.82 -12.48
C LYS A 55 2.62 2.49 -12.14
N ARG A 56 3.16 1.48 -12.82
CA ARG A 56 4.59 1.16 -12.78
C ARG A 56 5.26 1.76 -14.02
N SER A 57 6.25 2.60 -13.81
CA SER A 57 7.02 3.19 -14.91
C SER A 57 7.87 2.12 -15.61
N ASN A 58 8.55 2.51 -16.69
CA ASN A 58 9.51 1.63 -17.35
C ASN A 58 10.80 1.42 -16.56
N ASN A 59 11.06 2.27 -15.56
CA ASN A 59 12.18 2.17 -14.63
C ASN A 59 11.78 1.47 -13.32
N ASP A 60 10.64 0.78 -13.32
CA ASP A 60 10.04 0.10 -12.17
C ASP A 60 9.59 1.00 -11.00
N GLU A 61 9.61 2.32 -11.17
CA GLU A 61 9.13 3.28 -10.17
C GLU A 61 7.60 3.23 -10.03
N ILE A 62 7.12 3.36 -8.79
CA ILE A 62 5.69 3.42 -8.47
C ILE A 62 5.18 4.86 -8.58
N GLU A 63 4.26 5.08 -9.51
CA GLU A 63 3.58 6.36 -9.71
C GLU A 63 2.13 6.29 -9.18
N LEU A 64 1.76 7.26 -8.34
CA LEU A 64 0.38 7.42 -7.84
C LEU A 64 -0.30 8.59 -8.56
N TYR A 65 -1.44 8.32 -9.19
CA TYR A 65 -2.28 9.30 -9.85
C TYR A 65 -3.50 9.59 -8.97
N LEU A 66 -3.50 10.75 -8.34
CA LEU A 66 -4.51 11.20 -7.39
C LEU A 66 -5.50 12.15 -8.08
N ASN A 67 -6.77 12.10 -7.69
CA ASN A 67 -7.83 12.94 -8.29
C ASN A 67 -7.80 14.41 -7.84
N ARG A 68 -7.06 14.72 -6.77
CA ARG A 68 -6.83 16.09 -6.26
C ARG A 68 -5.56 16.14 -5.42
N ASN A 69 -5.20 17.34 -4.98
CA ASN A 69 -4.09 17.54 -4.06
C ASN A 69 -4.41 16.92 -2.70
N HIS A 70 -3.64 15.89 -2.34
CA HIS A 70 -3.72 15.20 -1.06
C HIS A 70 -2.67 15.75 -0.10
N THR A 71 -2.88 15.52 1.20
CA THR A 71 -1.83 15.80 2.19
C THR A 71 -0.67 14.82 2.05
N LEU A 72 0.52 15.22 2.48
CA LEU A 72 1.68 14.31 2.53
C LEU A 72 1.37 13.04 3.35
N LEU A 73 0.59 13.17 4.43
CA LEU A 73 0.21 12.05 5.27
C LEU A 73 -0.67 11.03 4.53
N SER A 74 -1.74 11.46 3.85
CA SER A 74 -2.61 10.55 3.08
C SER A 74 -1.85 9.87 1.95
N THR A 75 -1.01 10.63 1.23
CA THR A 75 -0.17 10.09 0.16
C THR A 75 0.82 9.03 0.70
N ASN A 76 1.43 9.26 1.87
CA ASN A 76 2.35 8.29 2.46
C ASN A 76 1.64 7.00 2.91
N VAL A 77 0.42 7.08 3.42
CA VAL A 77 -0.39 5.89 3.73
C VAL A 77 -0.71 5.10 2.47
N GLN A 78 -1.13 5.78 1.39
CA GLN A 78 -1.40 5.15 0.08
C GLN A 78 -0.13 4.50 -0.48
N ARG A 79 1.03 5.18 -0.46
CA ARG A 79 2.32 4.62 -0.88
C ARG A 79 2.68 3.39 -0.06
N GLY A 80 2.56 3.46 1.26
CA GLY A 80 2.85 2.33 2.15
C GLY A 80 2.01 1.09 1.84
N PHE A 81 0.71 1.27 1.54
CA PHE A 81 -0.13 0.17 1.09
C PHE A 81 0.31 -0.39 -0.26
N VAL A 82 0.58 0.47 -1.23
CA VAL A 82 1.00 0.05 -2.58
C VAL A 82 2.32 -0.71 -2.55
N THR A 83 3.26 -0.34 -1.69
CA THR A 83 4.50 -1.11 -1.48
C THR A 83 4.24 -2.54 -1.00
N LEU A 84 3.14 -2.81 -0.28
CA LEU A 84 2.77 -4.18 0.09
C LEU A 84 2.30 -5.02 -1.10
N PHE A 85 1.71 -4.38 -2.11
CA PHE A 85 1.36 -5.01 -3.38
C PHE A 85 2.55 -5.09 -4.32
N ASP A 86 3.60 -4.32 -4.05
CA ASP A 86 4.85 -4.33 -4.81
C ASP A 86 5.81 -5.45 -4.42
N VAL A 87 5.29 -6.56 -3.89
CA VAL A 87 6.05 -7.80 -3.98
C VAL A 87 6.25 -8.04 -5.46
N ASN A 88 7.47 -7.86 -5.93
CA ASN A 88 7.79 -7.98 -7.33
C ASN A 88 7.60 -9.45 -7.73
N PHE A 89 6.38 -9.84 -8.09
CA PHE A 89 6.01 -11.20 -8.44
C PHE A 89 6.86 -11.73 -9.61
N ALA A 90 7.42 -10.84 -10.43
CA ALA A 90 8.38 -11.18 -11.49
C ALA A 90 9.80 -11.48 -10.96
N GLN A 91 10.18 -10.93 -9.80
CA GLN A 91 11.44 -11.25 -9.09
C GLN A 91 11.26 -12.28 -7.97
N LEU A 92 10.01 -12.68 -7.67
CA LEU A 92 9.74 -13.79 -6.77
C LEU A 92 10.32 -15.06 -7.37
N LYS A 93 11.50 -15.42 -6.88
CA LYS A 93 12.13 -16.69 -7.20
C LYS A 93 11.42 -17.80 -6.45
N LEU A 94 10.23 -18.17 -6.93
CA LEU A 94 9.38 -19.21 -6.32
C LEU A 94 10.11 -20.57 -6.20
N ASN A 95 11.20 -20.74 -6.94
CA ASN A 95 12.04 -21.93 -6.95
C ASN A 95 13.18 -21.89 -5.90
N GLU A 96 13.41 -20.76 -5.23
CA GLU A 96 14.43 -20.59 -4.19
C GLU A 96 13.73 -20.46 -2.82
N SER A 97 14.14 -21.27 -1.84
CA SER A 97 13.54 -21.25 -0.49
C SER A 97 13.92 -20.01 0.31
N ASP A 98 15.12 -19.47 0.08
CA ASP A 98 15.67 -18.29 0.75
C ASP A 98 16.45 -17.46 -0.29
N TYR A 99 16.12 -16.19 -0.49
CA TYR A 99 16.86 -15.29 -1.38
C TYR A 99 16.81 -13.82 -0.93
N GLU A 100 17.74 -13.01 -1.44
CA GLU A 100 17.83 -11.57 -1.16
C GLU A 100 17.69 -10.77 -2.45
N THR A 101 17.03 -9.63 -2.38
CA THR A 101 16.86 -8.68 -3.48
C THR A 101 16.92 -7.25 -2.95
N THR A 102 17.06 -6.30 -3.87
CA THR A 102 17.07 -4.86 -3.60
C THR A 102 15.83 -4.28 -4.26
N GLU A 103 14.92 -3.73 -3.46
CA GLU A 103 13.59 -3.30 -3.90
C GLU A 103 13.30 -1.86 -3.45
N GLU A 104 12.41 -1.18 -4.18
CA GLU A 104 11.90 0.11 -3.75
C GLU A 104 10.92 -0.08 -2.59
N CYS A 105 11.12 0.66 -1.51
CA CYS A 105 10.29 0.66 -0.32
C CYS A 105 9.88 2.10 0.00
N ILE A 106 8.97 2.26 0.96
CA ILE A 106 8.53 3.59 1.42
C ILE A 106 9.68 4.50 1.89
N TYR A 107 10.81 3.92 2.34
CA TYR A 107 12.00 4.63 2.79
C TYR A 107 13.10 4.77 1.73
N GLY A 108 12.80 4.44 0.47
CA GLY A 108 13.78 4.37 -0.63
C GLY A 108 14.21 2.94 -0.92
N VAL A 109 15.43 2.75 -1.41
CA VAL A 109 15.93 1.43 -1.83
C VAL A 109 16.33 0.61 -0.60
N CYS A 110 15.69 -0.53 -0.39
CA CYS A 110 15.91 -1.42 0.74
C CYS A 110 16.44 -2.78 0.31
N LYS A 111 17.24 -3.40 1.17
CA LYS A 111 17.66 -4.80 1.02
C LYS A 111 16.60 -5.68 1.67
N THR A 112 15.93 -6.52 0.88
CA THR A 112 14.84 -7.38 1.32
C THR A 112 15.26 -8.84 1.28
N LYS A 113 15.01 -9.59 2.36
CA LYS A 113 15.22 -11.03 2.44
C LYS A 113 13.89 -11.76 2.40
N TYR A 114 13.74 -12.64 1.42
CA TYR A 114 12.58 -13.49 1.23
C TYR A 114 12.85 -14.90 1.72
N ARG A 115 11.83 -15.50 2.35
CA ARG A 115 11.76 -16.92 2.65
C ARG A 115 10.43 -17.44 2.13
N VAL A 116 10.49 -18.31 1.13
CA VAL A 116 9.31 -18.87 0.47
C VAL A 116 9.05 -20.25 1.03
N TYR A 117 7.90 -20.42 1.69
CA TYR A 117 7.43 -21.72 2.13
C TYR A 117 6.43 -22.25 1.10
N SER A 118 6.70 -23.43 0.54
CA SER A 118 5.66 -24.14 -0.21
C SER A 118 4.67 -24.70 0.81
N ASN A 119 3.43 -24.22 0.76
CA ASN A 119 2.33 -24.93 1.40
C ASN A 119 2.13 -26.23 0.63
N LYS A 120 2.90 -27.27 0.94
CA LYS A 120 2.44 -28.63 0.68
C LYS A 120 1.18 -28.79 1.53
N GLU A 121 0.05 -28.87 0.85
CA GLU A 121 -1.29 -29.01 1.44
C GLU A 121 -1.27 -30.05 2.58
N SER A 122 -1.88 -29.66 3.71
CA SER A 122 -2.17 -30.55 4.84
C SER A 122 -3.49 -31.26 4.61
#